data_AF-A0AAW1MDN5-F1
#
_entry.id   AF-A0AAW1MDN5-F1
#
_cell.length_a   1.000
_cell.length_b   1.000
_cell.length_c   1.000
_cell.angle_alpha   90.00
_cell.angle_beta   90.00
_cell.angle_gamma   90.00
#
_symmetry.space_group_name_H-M   'P 1'
#
loop_
_entity.id
_entity.type
_entity.pdbx_description
1 polymer ?
#
loop_
_entity_poly.entity_id
_entity_poly.type
_entity_poly.pdbx_seq_one_letter_code
_entity_poly.pdbx_strand_id
1 'polypeptide(L)' 'MFQILASNRSNNELQNELFEMLGFDAFELISEMLDNRKSIVDCGLNLFNSNAKKKPVENGYVKTTRKGPHITS' A
#
# COMPACT_ATOMS: atom_id res chain seq x y z
N MET A 1 -1.51 -13.72 11.58
CA MET A 1 -0.49 -13.72 10.51
C MET A 1 0.05 -12.33 10.18
N PHE A 2 -0.73 -11.39 9.61
CA PHE A 2 -0.21 -10.05 9.30
C PHE A 2 0.36 -9.29 10.50
N GLN A 3 -0.26 -9.43 11.68
CA GLN A 3 0.23 -8.83 12.93
C GLN A 3 1.64 -9.31 13.32
N ILE A 4 1.98 -10.56 13.00
CA ILE A 4 3.30 -11.14 13.28
C ILE A 4 4.34 -10.49 12.35
N LEU A 5 4.04 -10.41 11.05
CA LEU A 5 4.90 -9.74 10.06
C LEU A 5 5.05 -8.23 10.31
N ALA A 6 3.98 -7.56 10.75
CA ALA A 6 3.98 -6.13 11.04
C ALA A 6 4.53 -5.78 12.44
N SER A 7 4.84 -6.77 13.28
CA SER A 7 5.43 -6.53 14.61
C SER A 7 6.84 -5.93 14.49
N ASN A 8 7.38 -5.36 15.56
CA ASN A 8 8.75 -4.81 15.56
C ASN A 8 9.83 -5.87 15.88
N ARG A 9 9.48 -7.16 15.85
CA ARG A 9 10.40 -8.27 16.15
C ARG A 9 11.41 -8.49 15.03
N SER A 10 12.51 -9.15 15.38
CA SER A 10 13.56 -9.52 14.43
C SER A 10 13.10 -10.65 13.50
N ASN A 11 13.73 -10.78 12.33
CA ASN A 11 13.37 -11.85 11.39
C ASN A 11 13.55 -13.24 12.00
N ASN A 12 14.57 -13.45 12.86
CA ASN A 12 14.82 -14.74 13.51
C ASN A 12 13.69 -15.13 14.47
N GLU A 13 13.21 -14.18 15.28
CA GLU A 13 12.07 -14.39 16.19
C GLU A 13 10.80 -14.72 15.40
N LEU A 14 10.54 -13.98 14.32
CA LEU A 14 9.40 -14.24 13.46
C LEU A 14 9.48 -15.59 12.76
N GLN A 15 10.68 -15.99 12.33
CA GLN A 15 10.91 -17.29 11.72
C GLN A 15 10.51 -18.42 12.66
N ASN A 16 10.93 -18.36 13.93
CA ASN A 16 10.60 -19.36 14.93
C ASN A 16 9.09 -19.46 15.17
N GLU A 17 8.39 -18.33 15.35
CA GLU A 17 6.94 -18.34 15.52
C GLU A 17 6.20 -18.83 14.27
N LEU A 18 6.70 -18.50 13.08
CA LEU A 18 6.15 -19.00 11.83
C LEU A 18 6.37 -20.51 11.69
N PHE A 19 7.53 -21.03 12.10
CA PHE A 19 7.79 -22.48 12.14
C PHE A 19 6.93 -23.20 13.16
N GLU A 20 6.70 -22.63 14.34
CA GLU A 20 5.82 -23.20 15.35
C GLU A 20 4.36 -23.29 14.87
N MET A 21 3.89 -22.31 14.08
CA MET A 21 2.53 -22.29 13.56
C MET A 21 2.32 -23.14 12.30
N LEU A 22 3.26 -23.08 11.35
CA LEU A 22 3.12 -23.70 10.03
C LEU A 22 3.83 -25.05 9.93
N GLY A 23 4.75 -25.34 10.84
CA GLY A 23 5.64 -26.49 10.76
C GLY A 23 6.85 -26.26 9.86
N PHE A 24 7.78 -27.21 9.91
CA PHE A 24 9.04 -27.15 9.18
C PHE A 24 8.89 -27.29 7.66
N ASP A 25 7.81 -27.95 7.20
CA ASP A 25 7.51 -28.13 5.76
C ASP A 25 7.28 -26.81 5.02
N ALA A 26 6.95 -25.73 5.75
CA ALA A 26 6.73 -24.40 5.20
C ALA A 26 7.99 -23.52 5.12
N PHE A 27 9.20 -24.09 5.25
CA PHE A 27 10.47 -23.34 5.26
C PHE A 27 10.61 -22.35 4.11
N GLU A 28 10.37 -22.80 2.87
CA GLU A 28 10.54 -21.96 1.68
C GLU A 28 9.57 -20.77 1.70
N LEU A 29 8.31 -21.01 2.05
CA LEU A 29 7.28 -19.98 2.20
C LEU A 29 7.64 -18.98 3.30
N ILE A 30 8.08 -19.47 4.47
CA ILE A 30 8.48 -18.61 5.60
C ILE A 30 9.66 -17.73 5.21
N SER A 31 10.64 -18.30 4.51
CA SER A 31 11.83 -17.57 4.03
C SER A 31 11.43 -16.46 3.06
N GLU A 32 10.62 -16.78 2.05
CA GLU A 32 10.15 -15.79 1.06
C GLU A 32 9.29 -14.68 1.69
N MET A 33 8.43 -15.04 2.65
CA MET A 33 7.63 -14.05 3.40
C MET A 33 8.49 -13.10 4.22
N LEU A 34 9.57 -13.59 4.85
CA LEU A 34 10.45 -12.75 5.65
C LEU A 34 11.38 -11.88 4.80
N ASP A 35 11.81 -12.37 3.65
CA ASP A 35 12.60 -11.61 2.69
C ASP A 35 11.79 -10.43 2.13
N ASN A 36 10.51 -10.68 1.81
CA ASN A 36 9.59 -9.68 1.29
C ASN A 36 8.78 -8.93 2.38
N ARG A 37 9.06 -9.16 3.67
CA ARG A 37 8.27 -8.66 4.81
C ARG A 37 7.94 -7.18 4.71
N LYS A 38 8.94 -6.34 4.40
CA LYS A 38 8.75 -4.89 4.31
C LYS A 38 7.76 -4.52 3.22
N SER A 39 7.87 -5.15 2.05
CA SER A 39 6.97 -4.93 0.91
C SER A 39 5.53 -5.36 1.24
N ILE A 40 5.37 -6.52 1.87
CA ILE A 40 4.06 -7.06 2.29
C ILE A 40 3.40 -6.13 3.31
N VAL A 41 4.14 -5.69 4.34
CA VAL A 41 3.61 -4.80 5.39
C VAL A 41 3.29 -3.42 4.82
N ASP A 42 4.17 -2.87 3.98
CA ASP A 42 3.96 -1.56 3.35
C ASP A 42 2.76 -1.56 2.40
N CYS A 43 2.61 -2.59 1.56
CA CYS A 43 1.42 -2.74 0.71
C CYS A 43 0.14 -2.88 1.53
N GLY A 44 0.16 -3.69 2.59
CA GLY A 44 -0.99 -3.85 3.48
C GLY A 44 -1.41 -2.53 4.15
N LEU A 45 -0.43 -1.74 4.61
CA LEU A 45 -0.66 -0.45 5.23
C LEU A 45 -1.12 0.60 4.20
N ASN A 46 -0.51 0.62 3.01
CA ASN A 46 -0.87 1.53 1.92
C ASN A 46 -2.27 1.24 1.35
N LEU A 47 -2.69 -0.03 1.28
CA LEU A 47 -4.07 -0.38 0.92
C LEU A 47 -5.08 0.14 1.95
N PHE A 48 -4.75 0.03 3.24
CA PHE A 48 -5.59 0.57 4.31
C PHE A 48 -5.71 2.10 4.21
N ASN A 49 -4.58 2.78 3.96
CA ASN A 49 -4.52 4.23 3.86
C ASN A 49 -5.12 4.78 2.55
N SER A 50 -5.13 4.01 1.47
CA SER A 50 -5.68 4.43 0.17
C SER A 50 -7.20 4.58 0.20
N ASN A 51 -7.90 3.83 1.06
CA ASN A 51 -9.34 3.99 1.26
C ASN A 51 -9.69 5.34 1.94
N ALA A 52 -8.75 5.98 2.63
CA ALA A 52 -8.95 7.28 3.29
C ALA A 52 -8.67 8.49 2.38
N LYS A 53 -8.11 8.29 1.17
CA LYS A 53 -7.76 9.36 0.24
C LYS A 53 -8.58 9.30 -1.05
N LYS A 54 -9.91 9.33 -0.95
CA LYS A 54 -10.71 9.98 -2.00
C LYS A 54 -10.55 11.49 -1.79
N LYS A 55 -9.53 12.10 -2.40
CA LYS A 55 -9.62 13.53 -2.68
C LYS A 55 -10.85 13.72 -3.58
N PRO A 56 -11.78 14.64 -3.27
CA PRO A 56 -12.78 15.04 -4.25
C PRO A 56 -12.02 15.47 -5.50
N VAL A 57 -12.40 14.92 -6.64
CA VAL A 57 -12.01 15.46 -7.94
C VAL A 57 -12.38 16.94 -7.91
N GLU A 58 -11.37 17.80 -7.94
CA GLU A 58 -11.54 19.22 -8.19
C GLU A 58 -12.15 19.35 -9.59
N ASN A 59 -13.47 19.63 -9.64
CA ASN A 59 -14.14 19.99 -10.88
C ASN A 59 -13.54 21.31 -11.39
N GLY A 60 -12.50 21.18 -12.21
CA GLY A 60 -11.94 22.26 -13.00
C GLY A 60 -13.01 22.77 -13.96
N TYR A 61 -13.63 23.89 -13.64
CA TYR A 61 -14.30 24.71 -14.63
C TYR A 61 -13.25 25.20 -15.63
N VAL A 62 -13.13 24.48 -16.76
CA VAL A 62 -12.41 24.97 -17.93
C VAL A 62 -13.11 26.25 -18.40
N LYS A 63 -12.53 27.41 -18.09
CA LYS A 63 -12.96 28.68 -18.65
C LYS A 63 -12.65 28.66 -20.15
N THR A 64 -13.66 28.33 -20.95
CA THR A 64 -13.61 28.51 -22.40
C THR A 64 -13.65 30.00 -22.70
N THR A 65 -12.51 30.58 -23.10
CA THR A 65 -12.45 31.93 -23.63
C THR A 65 -13.04 31.91 -25.05
N ARG A 66 -14.33 32.19 -25.17
CA ARG A 66 -14.97 32.46 -26.46
C ARG A 66 -14.42 33.80 -26.97
N LYS A 67 -13.61 33.77 -28.02
CA LYS A 67 -13.28 34.96 -28.82
C LYS A 67 -14.57 35.49 -29.44
N GLY A 68 -15.10 36.59 -28.92
CA GLY A 68 -16.17 37.36 -29.56
C GLY A 68 -15.61 38.30 -30.64
N PRO A 69 -16.38 38.66 -31.68
CA PRO A 69 -15.87 39.43 -32.81
C PRO A 69 -15.68 40.91 -32.47
N HIS A 70 -14.71 41.49 -33.17
CA HIS A 70 -14.37 42.90 -33.22
C HIS A 70 -15.58 43.77 -33.60
N ILE A 71 -15.78 44.87 -32.87
CA ILE A 71 -16.48 46.05 -33.39
C ILE A 71 -15.64 47.27 -32.98
N THR A 72 -14.99 47.87 -33.97
CA THR A 72 -14.26 49.13 -33.86
C THR A 72 -15.26 50.26 -34.09
N SER A 73 -15.33 51.22 -33.18
CA SER A 73 -16.03 52.51 -33.39
C SER A 73 -15.17 53.48 -34.17
#